data_AF-A0A1G2YTD9-F1
#
_entry.id   AF-A0A1G2YTD9-F1
#
_cell.length_a   1.000
_cell.length_b   1.000
_cell.length_c   1.000
_cell.angle_alpha   90.00
_cell.angle_beta   90.00
_cell.angle_gamma   90.00
#
_symmetry.space_group_name_H-M   'P 1'
#
loop_
_entity.id
_entity.type
_entity.pdbx_description
1 polymer ?
#
loop_
_entity_poly.entity_id
_entity_poly.type
_entity_poly.pdbx_seq_one_letter_code
_entity_poly.pdbx_strand_id
1 'polypeptide(L)'
;MIYIILLVLFLLLMGAVISGTFAERSSKIDRPPIYYNKSFIQLINFLLIPMVILFIVLMILDWKITLIVTLIAWLLGGRILRRISEFIIVLPLYKLIIKEK
;
A
#
# COMPACT_ATOMS: atom_id res chain seq x y z
N MET A 1 -16.82 -13.23 7.16
CA MET A 1 -16.54 -12.77 5.78
C MET A 1 -16.08 -11.32 5.72
N ILE A 2 -16.83 -10.36 6.27
CA ILE A 2 -16.47 -8.92 6.16
C ILE A 2 -15.07 -8.59 6.72
N TYR A 3 -14.71 -9.16 7.87
CA TYR A 3 -13.37 -8.99 8.46
C TYR A 3 -12.25 -9.40 7.49
N ILE A 4 -12.38 -10.55 6.81
CA ILE A 4 -11.36 -11.04 5.86
C ILE A 4 -11.25 -10.10 4.66
N ILE A 5 -12.37 -9.58 4.15
CA ILE A 5 -12.36 -8.62 3.05
C ILE A 5 -11.61 -7.35 3.46
N LEU A 6 -11.92 -6.80 4.64
CA LEU A 6 -11.23 -5.63 5.19
C LEU A 6 -9.74 -5.90 5.43
N LEU A 7 -9.39 -7.10 5.91
CA LEU A 7 -8.01 -7.51 6.13
C LEU A 7 -7.22 -7.58 4.83
N VAL A 8 -7.79 -8.15 3.77
CA VAL A 8 -7.16 -8.18 2.44
C VAL A 8 -6.98 -6.77 1.90
N LEU A 9 -7.99 -5.91 2.02
CA LEU A 9 -7.89 -4.52 1.59
C LEU A 9 -6.80 -3.76 2.36
N PHE A 10 -6.71 -3.98 3.67
CA PHE A 10 -5.65 -3.42 4.52
C PHE A 10 -4.26 -3.86 4.07
N LEU A 11 -4.07 -5.15 3.82
CA LEU A 11 -2.80 -5.69 3.33
C LEU A 11 -2.40 -5.08 1.97
N LEU A 12 -3.36 -4.91 1.07
CA LEU A 12 -3.11 -4.28 -0.23
C LEU A 12 -2.72 -2.81 -0.08
N LEU A 13 -3.42 -2.05 0.75
CA LEU A 13 -3.11 -0.65 1.04
C LEU A 13 -1.73 -0.51 1.70
N MET A 14 -1.41 -1.39 2.66
CA MET A 14 -0.12 -1.43 3.33
C MET A 14 1.02 -1.64 2.32
N GLY A 15 0.89 -2.61 1.41
CA GLY A 15 1.89 -2.81 0.35
C GLY A 15 2.05 -1.61 -0.60
N ALA A 16 0.95 -0.91 -0.93
CA ALA A 16 1.00 0.27 -1.79
C ALA A 16 1.71 1.45 -1.10
N VAL A 17 1.37 1.71 0.17
CA VAL A 17 2.00 2.75 1.00
C VAL A 17 3.48 2.48 1.23
N ILE A 18 3.83 1.22 1.53
CA ILE A 18 5.23 0.79 1.63
C ILE A 18 5.94 1.11 0.30
N SER A 19 5.33 0.77 -0.83
CA SER A 19 5.94 1.05 -2.13
C SER A 19 6.20 2.53 -2.38
N GLY A 20 5.20 3.38 -2.12
CA GLY A 20 5.33 4.84 -2.23
C GLY A 20 6.44 5.38 -1.33
N THR A 21 6.48 4.95 -0.08
CA THR A 21 7.47 5.38 0.92
C THR A 21 8.89 4.95 0.54
N PHE A 22 9.08 3.71 0.07
CA PHE A 22 10.38 3.23 -0.40
C PHE A 22 10.82 3.98 -1.65
N ALA A 23 9.92 4.18 -2.60
CA ALA A 23 10.22 4.93 -3.81
C ALA A 23 10.65 6.36 -3.48
N GLU A 24 9.93 7.05 -2.59
CA GLU A 24 10.25 8.42 -2.15
C GLU A 24 11.65 8.54 -1.56
N ARG A 25 12.06 7.57 -0.72
CA ARG A 25 13.38 7.51 -0.08
C ARG A 25 14.50 7.03 -1.00
N SER A 26 14.16 6.36 -2.11
CA SER A 26 15.15 5.82 -3.06
C SER A 26 15.63 6.89 -4.05
N SER A 27 16.87 6.73 -4.50
CA SER A 27 17.46 7.54 -5.57
C SER A 27 16.63 7.41 -6.87
N LYS A 28 16.72 8.40 -7.78
CA LYS A 28 16.03 8.29 -9.09
C LYS A 28 16.49 7.09 -9.92
N ILE A 29 17.72 6.61 -9.71
CA ILE A 29 18.34 5.51 -10.45
C ILE A 29 17.71 4.17 -10.04
N ASP A 30 17.44 4.00 -8.74
CA ASP A 30 16.89 2.75 -8.18
C ASP A 30 15.35 2.74 -8.15
N ARG A 31 14.73 3.87 -8.49
CA ARG A 31 13.29 4.08 -8.41
C ARG A 31 12.60 3.63 -9.72
N PRO A 32 11.49 2.87 -9.64
CA PRO A 32 10.69 2.57 -10.82
C PRO A 32 10.14 3.84 -11.51
N PRO A 33 10.08 3.90 -12.85
CA PRO A 33 9.64 5.09 -13.59
C PRO A 33 8.27 5.63 -13.20
N ILE A 34 7.35 4.75 -12.77
CA ILE A 34 6.01 5.13 -12.27
C ILE A 34 6.06 6.14 -11.12
N TYR A 35 7.12 6.10 -10.31
CA TYR A 35 7.34 6.99 -9.16
C TYR A 35 8.24 8.20 -9.50
N TYR A 36 8.54 8.47 -10.77
CA TYR A 36 9.28 9.68 -11.14
C TYR A 36 8.42 10.94 -10.95
N ASN A 37 7.10 10.80 -11.05
CA ASN A 37 6.16 11.87 -10.80
C ASN A 37 5.96 12.07 -9.29
N LYS A 38 6.40 13.23 -8.77
CA LYS A 38 6.25 13.59 -7.35
C LYS A 38 4.79 13.65 -6.89
N SER A 39 3.88 14.15 -7.73
CA SER A 39 2.45 14.21 -7.41
C SER A 39 1.85 12.80 -7.30
N PHE A 40 2.33 11.85 -8.11
CA PHE A 40 1.90 10.45 -8.01
C PHE A 40 2.38 9.79 -6.71
N ILE A 41 3.63 10.04 -6.30
CA ILE A 41 4.12 9.58 -4.99
C ILE A 41 3.26 10.13 -3.85
N GLN A 42 2.95 11.43 -3.87
CA GLN A 42 2.11 12.06 -2.86
C GLN A 42 0.71 11.42 -2.80
N LEU A 43 0.11 11.09 -3.96
CA LEU A 43 -1.16 10.38 -4.02
C LEU A 43 -1.09 8.98 -3.40
N ILE A 44 -0.04 8.21 -3.70
CA ILE A 44 0.15 6.89 -3.08
C ILE A 44 0.38 7.02 -1.58
N ASN A 45 1.14 8.01 -1.13
CA ASN A 45 1.35 8.27 0.29
C ASN A 45 0.06 8.73 0.99
N PHE A 46 -0.87 9.37 0.28
CA PHE A 46 -2.19 9.72 0.83
C PHE A 46 -3.00 8.46 1.22
N LEU A 47 -2.75 7.30 0.61
CA LEU A 47 -3.36 6.02 1.00
C LEU A 47 -2.97 5.58 2.43
N LEU A 48 -1.98 6.22 3.05
CA LEU A 48 -1.66 6.00 4.47
C LEU A 48 -2.86 6.29 5.36
N ILE A 49 -3.64 7.34 5.08
CA ILE A 49 -4.80 7.73 5.88
C ILE A 49 -5.87 6.62 5.89
N PRO A 50 -6.42 6.17 4.75
CA PRO A 50 -7.40 5.09 4.75
C PRO A 50 -6.82 3.77 5.26
N MET A 51 -5.52 3.50 5.07
CA MET A 51 -4.85 2.33 5.65
C MET A 51 -4.89 2.35 7.19
N VAL A 52 -4.59 3.49 7.82
CA VAL A 52 -4.61 3.65 9.28
C VAL A 52 -6.03 3.52 9.82
N ILE A 53 -7.01 4.14 9.16
CA ILE A 53 -8.43 4.00 9.53
C ILE A 53 -8.85 2.52 9.49
N LEU A 54 -8.49 1.82 8.42
CA LEU A 54 -8.82 0.42 8.25
C LEU A 54 -8.14 -0.47 9.30
N PHE A 55 -6.89 -0.16 9.67
CA PHE A 55 -6.20 -0.83 10.77
C PHE A 55 -6.95 -0.68 12.09
N ILE A 56 -7.41 0.53 12.43
CA ILE A 56 -8.19 0.77 13.66
C ILE A 56 -9.49 -0.05 13.64
N VAL A 57 -10.21 -0.06 12.51
CA VAL A 57 -11.44 -0.86 12.36
C VAL A 57 -11.16 -2.35 12.56
N LEU A 58 -10.09 -2.88 11.94
CA LEU A 58 -9.70 -4.27 12.09
C LEU A 58 -9.31 -4.63 13.53
N MET A 59 -8.62 -3.71 14.23
CA MET A 59 -8.28 -3.87 15.64
C MET A 59 -9.52 -3.93 16.54
N ILE A 60 -10.57 -3.15 16.23
CA ILE A 60 -11.85 -3.21 16.97
C ILE A 60 -12.55 -4.55 16.74
N LEU A 61 -12.50 -5.09 15.52
CA LEU A 61 -13.18 -6.33 15.16
C LEU A 61 -12.49 -7.58 15.74
N ASP A 62 -11.17 -7.71 15.54
CA ASP A 62 -10.37 -8.81 16.08
C ASP A 62 -8.90 -8.38 16.19
N TRP A 63 -8.54 -7.86 17.35
CA TRP A 63 -7.19 -7.35 17.61
C TRP A 63 -6.11 -8.42 17.57
N LYS A 64 -6.42 -9.68 17.95
CA LYS A 64 -5.42 -10.76 18.03
C LYS A 64 -4.97 -11.15 16.63
N ILE A 65 -5.91 -11.45 15.74
CA ILE A 65 -5.60 -11.84 14.36
C ILE A 65 -4.98 -10.65 13.61
N THR A 66 -5.54 -9.46 13.79
CA THR A 66 -5.06 -8.25 13.10
C THR A 66 -3.60 -7.96 13.44
N LEU A 67 -3.20 -8.04 14.72
CA LEU A 67 -1.81 -7.84 15.12
C LEU A 67 -0.88 -8.89 14.51
N ILE A 68 -1.24 -10.17 14.59
CA ILE A 68 -0.42 -11.26 14.05
C ILE A 68 -0.20 -11.05 12.55
N VAL A 69 -1.27 -10.82 11.81
CA VAL A 69 -1.22 -10.63 10.36
C VAL A 69 -0.44 -9.37 10.00
N THR A 70 -0.63 -8.27 10.74
CA THR A 70 0.12 -7.02 10.51
C THR A 70 1.61 -7.20 10.78
N LEU A 71 1.98 -7.92 11.84
CA LEU A 71 3.37 -8.21 12.16
C LEU A 71 4.03 -9.05 11.05
N ILE A 72 3.37 -10.12 10.61
CA ILE A 72 3.84 -10.96 9.50
C ILE A 72 3.93 -10.13 8.22
N ALA A 73 2.90 -9.32 7.90
CA ALA A 73 2.88 -8.47 6.72
C ALA A 73 3.99 -7.41 6.75
N TRP A 74 4.32 -6.87 7.91
CA TRP A 74 5.43 -5.94 8.08
C TRP A 74 6.79 -6.62 7.87
N LEU A 75 6.98 -7.82 8.43
CA LEU A 75 8.20 -8.62 8.24
C LEU A 75 8.38 -9.06 6.77
N LEU A 76 7.30 -9.44 6.10
CA LEU A 76 7.26 -9.78 4.68
C LEU A 76 7.24 -8.53 3.77
N GLY A 77 7.05 -7.35 4.37
CA GLY A 77 6.52 -6.14 3.74
C GLY A 77 7.40 -5.51 2.68
N GLY A 78 8.69 -5.85 2.62
CA GLY A 78 9.59 -5.28 1.62
C GLY A 78 9.46 -5.88 0.21
N ARG A 79 9.12 -7.17 0.09
CA ARG A 79 9.37 -7.91 -1.17
C ARG A 79 8.11 -8.42 -1.88
N ILE A 80 7.21 -9.09 -1.17
CA ILE A 80 6.06 -9.77 -1.79
C ILE A 80 4.86 -8.84 -1.82
N LEU A 81 4.49 -8.30 -0.65
CA LEU A 81 3.31 -7.45 -0.51
C LEU A 81 3.42 -6.19 -1.38
N ARG A 82 4.62 -5.59 -1.42
CA ARG A 82 4.92 -4.45 -2.29
C ARG A 82 4.62 -4.74 -3.76
N ARG A 83 5.14 -5.85 -4.30
CA ARG A 83 4.96 -6.22 -5.72
C ARG A 83 3.49 -6.49 -6.06
N ILE A 84 2.78 -7.19 -5.17
CA ILE A 84 1.36 -7.50 -5.37
C ILE A 84 0.54 -6.20 -5.38
N SER A 85 0.76 -5.32 -4.40
CA SER A 85 0.07 -4.04 -4.33
C SER A 85 0.45 -3.08 -5.46
N GLU A 86 1.70 -3.12 -5.94
CA GLU A 86 2.11 -2.39 -7.13
C GLU A 86 1.29 -2.83 -8.34
N PHE A 87 1.10 -4.13 -8.52
CA PHE A 87 0.35 -4.67 -9.64
C PHE A 87 -1.16 -4.39 -9.56
N ILE A 88 -1.74 -4.52 -8.36
CA ILE A 88 -3.19 -4.44 -8.15
C ILE A 88 -3.68 -2.99 -7.97
N ILE A 89 -2.92 -2.14 -7.30
CA ILE A 89 -3.35 -0.76 -6.96
C ILE A 89 -2.53 0.27 -7.74
N VAL A 90 -1.20 0.24 -7.59
CA VAL A 90 -0.36 1.36 -8.06
C VAL A 90 -0.36 1.48 -9.58
N LEU A 91 -0.17 0.37 -10.31
CA LEU A 91 -0.13 0.37 -11.77
C LEU A 91 -1.47 0.80 -12.39
N PRO A 92 -2.63 0.26 -11.95
CA PRO A 92 -3.92 0.76 -12.42
C PRO A 92 -4.14 2.25 -12.11
N LEU A 93 -3.79 2.70 -10.90
CA LEU A 93 -3.93 4.10 -10.52
C LEU A 93 -3.07 5.02 -11.39
N TYR A 94 -1.84 4.60 -11.68
CA TYR A 94 -0.94 5.32 -12.58
C TYR A 94 -1.48 5.42 -14.02
N LYS A 95 -2.02 4.31 -14.54
CA LYS A 95 -2.61 4.27 -15.88
C LYS A 95 -3.84 5.18 -16.01
N LEU A 96 -4.67 5.24 -14.97
CA LEU A 96 -5.82 6.16 -14.93
C LEU A 96 -5.36 7.62 -15.04
N ILE A 97 -4.35 8.00 -14.26
CA ILE A 97 -3.83 9.38 -14.26
C ILE A 97 -3.16 9.78 -15.56
N ILE A 98 -2.42 8.87 -16.22
CA ILE A 98 -1.84 9.18 -17.54
C ILE A 98 -2.91 9.32 -18.61
N LYS A 99 -3.94 8.46 -18.57
CA LYS A 99 -5.00 8.48 -19.59
C LYS A 99 -5.84 9.77 -19.53
N GLU A 100 -5.86 10.44 -18.39
CA GLU A 100 -6.54 11.72 -18.18
C GLU A 100 -5.70 12.95 -18.57
N LYS A 101 -4.41 12.77 -18.92
CA LYS A 101 -3.53 13.84 -19.42
C LYS A 101 -3.28 13.73 -20.92
#